data_AF-A0A3N5Z9B2-F1
#
_entry.id   AF-A0A3N5Z9B2-F1
#
_cell.length_a   1.000
_cell.length_b   1.000
_cell.length_c   1.000
_cell.angle_alpha   90.00
_cell.angle_beta   90.00
_cell.angle_gamma   90.00
#
_symmetry.space_group_name_H-M   'P 1'
#
loop_
_entity.id
_entity.type
_entity.pdbx_description
1 polymer ?
#
loop_
_entity_poly.entity_id
_entity_poly.type
_entity_poly.pdbx_seq_one_letter_code
_entity_poly.pdbx_strand_id
1 'polypeptide(L)'
;MNKNQYFENIVMAMGTLRSHKVRSLLTILGVIIGVMTVIVISSILTGMRQNIINLVEEFGTDNIYAFHLTTGPSFGHRDRSEFQRKPLRIEDALAIKAGSDAVRDVGWEGFFFGRTPTLKYGSESYKQGRIRGVSPSYA
;
A
#
# COMPACT_ATOMS: atom_id res chain seq x y z
N MET A 1 17.38 44.44 28.77
CA MET A 1 16.83 44.53 27.39
C MET A 1 15.32 44.67 27.51
N ASN A 2 14.78 45.85 27.20
CA ASN A 2 13.42 46.23 27.59
C ASN A 2 12.38 45.70 26.59
N LYS A 3 11.21 45.24 27.07
CA LYS A 3 10.09 44.76 26.22
C LYS A 3 9.70 45.77 25.11
N ASN A 4 9.83 47.06 25.41
CA ASN A 4 9.53 48.14 24.47
C ASN A 4 10.48 48.17 23.27
N GLN A 5 11.75 47.81 23.45
CA GLN A 5 12.73 47.79 22.35
C GLN A 5 12.40 46.69 21.32
N TYR A 6 11.94 45.52 21.77
CA TYR A 6 11.52 44.45 20.86
C TYR A 6 10.27 44.84 20.05
N PHE A 7 9.31 45.50 20.69
CA PHE A 7 8.09 45.94 20.03
C PHE A 7 8.39 46.99 18.96
N GLU A 8 9.23 47.97 19.28
CA GLU A 8 9.66 49.01 18.34
C GLU A 8 10.41 48.43 17.14
N ASN A 9 11.32 47.47 17.37
CA ASN A 9 12.01 46.75 16.30
C ASN A 9 11.07 45.96 15.39
N ILE A 10 10.06 45.29 15.95
CA ILE A 10 9.05 44.55 15.19
C ILE A 10 8.18 45.49 14.35
N VAL A 11 7.78 46.63 14.90
CA VAL A 11 7.01 47.65 14.18
C VAL A 11 7.81 48.24 13.02
N MET A 12 9.10 48.56 13.25
CA MET A 12 9.99 49.03 12.19
C MET A 12 10.16 47.99 11.08
N ALA A 13 10.41 46.71 11.43
CA ALA A 13 10.55 45.62 10.47
C ALA A 13 9.30 45.40 9.62
N MET A 14 8.10 45.45 10.23
CA MET A 14 6.83 45.38 9.50
C MET A 14 6.63 46.56 8.55
N GLY A 15 7.07 47.76 8.93
CA GLY A 15 7.10 48.94 8.07
C GLY A 15 7.95 48.71 6.82
N THR A 16 9.16 48.17 6.99
CA THR A 16 10.08 47.87 5.89
C THR A 16 9.53 46.77 4.95
N LEU A 17 8.96 45.70 5.49
CA LEU A 17 8.33 44.63 4.70
C LEU A 17 7.18 45.16 3.83
N ARG A 18 6.36 46.07 4.37
CA ARG A 18 5.26 46.72 3.65
C ARG A 18 5.73 47.72 2.59
N SER A 19 6.91 48.31 2.74
CA SER A 19 7.51 49.20 1.73
C SER A 19 8.00 48.41 0.51
N HIS A 20 8.54 47.20 0.71
CA HIS A 20 9.02 46.32 -0.36
C HIS A 20 8.15 45.07 -0.55
N LYS A 21 6.89 45.28 -0.94
CA LYS A 21 5.87 44.21 -1.04
C LYS A 21 6.29 43.07 -1.97
N VAL A 22 6.80 43.37 -3.17
CA VAL A 22 7.14 42.34 -4.18
C VAL A 22 8.31 41.48 -3.73
N ARG A 23 9.38 42.12 -3.24
CA ARG A 23 10.59 41.41 -2.77
C ARG A 23 10.27 40.53 -1.56
N SER A 24 9.55 41.09 -0.59
CA SER A 24 9.16 40.36 0.62
C SER A 24 8.23 39.18 0.30
N LEU A 25 7.24 39.38 -0.58
CA LEU A 25 6.33 38.31 -1.00
C LEU A 25 7.06 37.17 -1.71
N LEU A 26 7.96 37.48 -2.64
CA LEU A 26 8.67 36.46 -3.41
C LEU A 26 9.62 35.61 -2.54
N THR A 27 10.27 36.22 -1.55
CA THR A 27 11.13 35.49 -0.60
C THR A 27 10.33 34.55 0.29
N ILE A 28 9.19 35.00 0.82
CA ILE A 28 8.30 34.17 1.65
C ILE A 28 7.72 33.02 0.82
N LEU A 29 7.30 33.30 -0.41
CA LEU A 29 6.75 32.29 -1.32
C LEU A 29 7.79 31.20 -1.64
N GLY A 30 9.05 31.60 -1.88
CA GLY A 30 10.14 30.65 -2.10
C GLY A 30 10.36 29.71 -0.90
N VAL A 31 10.38 30.25 0.32
CA VAL A 31 10.54 29.45 1.54
C VAL A 31 9.35 28.50 1.75
N ILE A 32 8.12 28.98 1.55
CA ILE A 32 6.91 28.14 1.68
C ILE A 32 6.95 26.99 0.69
N ILE A 33 7.24 27.25 -0.59
CA ILE A 33 7.32 26.19 -1.60
C ILE A 33 8.44 25.20 -1.23
N GLY A 34 9.60 25.67 -0.80
CA GLY A 34 10.72 24.81 -0.40
C GLY A 34 10.39 23.90 0.78
N VAL A 35 9.76 24.42 1.83
CA VAL A 35 9.38 23.61 3.00
C VAL A 35 8.26 22.63 2.65
N MET A 36 7.27 23.06 1.86
CA MET A 36 6.15 22.21 1.46
C MET A 36 6.60 21.02 0.61
N THR A 37 7.52 21.22 -0.35
CA THR A 37 8.02 20.12 -1.18
C THR A 37 8.77 19.07 -0.35
N VAL A 38 9.60 19.51 0.60
CA VAL A 38 10.33 18.61 1.50
C VAL A 38 9.36 17.80 2.37
N ILE A 39 8.32 18.43 2.93
CA ILE A 39 7.31 17.74 3.73
C ILE A 39 6.56 16.71 2.88
N VAL A 40 6.11 17.08 1.68
CA VAL A 40 5.37 16.19 0.77
C VAL A 40 6.22 14.98 0.39
N ILE A 41 7.46 15.19 -0.05
CA ILE A 41 8.37 14.10 -0.45
C ILE A 41 8.67 13.18 0.75
N SER A 42 8.92 13.75 1.93
CA SER A 42 9.21 12.96 3.13
C SER A 42 8.02 12.10 3.56
N SER A 43 6.81 12.64 3.48
CA SER A 43 5.56 11.93 3.77
C SER A 43 5.35 10.77 2.80
N ILE A 44 5.50 11.02 1.50
CA ILE A 44 5.37 10.00 0.45
C ILE A 44 6.42 8.90 0.65
N LEU A 45 7.68 9.26 0.86
CA LEU A 45 8.76 8.30 1.03
C LEU A 45 8.54 7.40 2.24
N THR A 46 8.12 7.99 3.37
CA THR A 46 7.85 7.24 4.60
C THR A 46 6.64 6.33 4.43
N GLY A 47 5.55 6.84 3.84
CA GLY A 47 4.35 6.05 3.56
C GLY A 47 4.61 4.89 2.61
N MET A 48 5.37 5.13 1.53
CA MET A 48 5.77 4.09 0.58
C MET A 48 6.67 3.03 1.23
N ARG A 49 7.67 3.44 2.02
CA ARG A 49 8.53 2.50 2.74
C ARG A 49 7.70 1.57 3.62
N GLN A 50 6.77 2.12 4.40
CA GLN A 50 5.91 1.30 5.26
C GLN A 50 5.03 0.35 4.42
N ASN A 51 4.47 0.83 3.30
CA ASN A 51 3.68 -0.02 2.42
C ASN A 51 4.49 -1.19 1.84
N ILE A 52 5.72 -0.93 1.39
CA ILE A 52 6.62 -1.97 0.86
C ILE A 52 6.99 -2.97 1.96
N ILE A 53 7.33 -2.50 3.16
CA ILE A 53 7.64 -3.38 4.29
C ILE A 53 6.42 -4.26 4.61
N ASN A 54 5.23 -3.68 4.72
CA ASN A 54 4.01 -4.43 4.99
C ASN A 54 3.71 -5.46 3.89
N LEU A 55 3.90 -5.10 2.62
CA LEU A 55 3.75 -6.05 1.51
C LEU A 55 4.74 -7.21 1.66
N VAL A 56 6.01 -6.92 1.92
CA VAL A 56 7.05 -7.97 2.11
C VAL A 56 6.76 -8.82 3.35
N GLU A 57 6.29 -8.24 4.44
CA GLU A 57 5.90 -8.96 5.65
C GLU A 57 4.66 -9.84 5.43
N GLU A 58 3.65 -9.35 4.71
CA GLU A 58 2.45 -10.12 4.32
C GLU A 58 2.81 -11.28 3.40
N PHE A 59 3.72 -11.05 2.45
CA PHE A 59 4.27 -12.14 1.64
C PHE A 59 5.10 -13.11 2.48
N GLY A 60 5.73 -12.66 3.56
CA GLY A 60 6.53 -13.47 4.47
C GLY A 60 7.75 -14.10 3.80
N THR A 61 8.87 -14.22 4.51
CA THR A 61 10.02 -14.97 3.97
C THR A 61 9.82 -16.48 4.03
N ASP A 62 8.85 -16.93 4.85
CA ASP A 62 8.54 -18.34 5.12
C ASP A 62 7.24 -18.82 4.44
N ASN A 63 6.54 -17.98 3.67
CA ASN A 63 5.30 -18.39 2.98
C ASN A 63 5.56 -18.65 1.50
N ILE A 64 5.09 -19.79 1.01
CA ILE A 64 5.18 -20.16 -0.42
C ILE A 64 3.76 -20.22 -0.98
N TYR A 65 3.49 -19.39 -1.99
CA TYR A 65 2.23 -19.43 -2.73
C TYR A 65 2.37 -20.32 -3.96
N ALA A 66 1.60 -21.41 -4.00
CA ALA A 66 1.56 -22.34 -5.12
C ALA A 66 0.25 -22.20 -5.92
N PHE A 67 0.37 -21.95 -7.22
CA PHE A 67 -0.75 -21.85 -8.14
C PHE A 67 -0.53 -22.76 -9.35
N HIS A 68 -1.58 -23.40 -9.86
CA HIS A 68 -1.48 -24.18 -11.10
C HIS A 68 -1.38 -23.28 -12.35
N LEU A 69 -1.83 -22.03 -12.24
CA LEU A 69 -1.76 -20.99 -13.27
C LEU A 69 -0.61 -20.03 -12.96
N THR A 70 0.05 -19.53 -14.01
CA THR A 70 1.06 -18.48 -13.83
C THR A 70 0.39 -17.21 -13.30
N THR A 71 0.83 -16.80 -12.12
CA THR A 71 0.28 -15.66 -11.37
C THR A 71 1.30 -14.53 -11.44
N GLY A 72 0.88 -13.32 -11.87
CA GLY A 72 1.76 -12.16 -12.04
C GLY A 72 1.48 -11.34 -13.31
N PRO A 73 2.17 -10.21 -13.51
CA PRO A 73 2.05 -9.41 -14.74
C PRO A 73 2.58 -10.21 -15.94
N SER A 74 1.67 -10.74 -16.76
CA SER A 74 2.04 -11.49 -17.97
C SER A 74 2.21 -10.52 -19.13
N PHE A 75 3.46 -10.18 -19.46
CA PHE A 75 3.80 -9.46 -20.68
C PHE A 75 4.01 -10.47 -21.82
N GLY A 76 2.92 -10.90 -22.47
CA GLY A 76 2.98 -11.83 -23.61
C GLY A 76 1.76 -12.74 -23.77
N HIS A 77 1.83 -13.63 -24.77
CA HIS A 77 0.83 -14.68 -24.98
C HIS A 77 0.93 -15.71 -23.85
N ARG A 78 -0.13 -15.83 -23.03
CA ARG A 78 -0.24 -16.95 -22.07
C ARG A 78 -0.25 -18.24 -22.87
N ASP A 79 0.65 -19.17 -22.53
CA ASP A 79 0.66 -20.47 -23.16
C ASP A 79 -0.69 -21.15 -22.90
N ARG A 80 -1.37 -21.56 -23.98
CA ARG A 80 -2.67 -22.24 -23.90
C ARG A 80 -2.57 -23.56 -23.13
N SER A 81 -1.37 -24.14 -23.03
CA SER A 81 -1.10 -25.33 -22.23
C SER A 81 -1.33 -25.09 -20.72
N GLU A 82 -1.23 -23.85 -20.23
CA GLU A 82 -1.45 -23.56 -18.80
C GLU A 82 -2.88 -23.83 -18.38
N PHE A 83 -3.85 -23.56 -19.25
CA PHE A 83 -5.26 -23.84 -18.99
C PHE A 83 -5.58 -25.34 -18.95
N GLN A 84 -4.69 -26.20 -19.47
CA GLN A 84 -4.84 -27.65 -19.43
C GLN A 84 -4.15 -28.27 -18.19
N ARG A 85 -3.42 -27.48 -17.39
CA ARG A 85 -2.82 -27.97 -16.15
C ARG A 85 -3.92 -28.35 -15.16
N LYS A 86 -3.76 -29.51 -14.52
CA LYS A 86 -4.70 -29.99 -13.51
C LYS A 86 -4.81 -28.97 -12.37
N PRO A 87 -6.03 -28.63 -11.91
CA PRO A 87 -6.19 -27.75 -10.78
C PRO A 87 -5.65 -28.42 -9.50
N LEU A 88 -5.10 -27.62 -8.59
CA LEU A 88 -4.66 -28.09 -7.28
C LEU A 88 -5.88 -28.54 -6.46
N ARG A 89 -5.78 -29.71 -5.84
CA ARG A 89 -6.81 -30.26 -4.95
C ARG A 89 -6.40 -30.15 -3.50
N ILE A 90 -7.38 -30.24 -2.61
CA ILE A 90 -7.16 -30.27 -1.16
C ILE A 90 -6.29 -31.48 -0.77
N GLU A 91 -6.43 -32.60 -1.48
CA GLU A 91 -5.61 -33.79 -1.32
C GLU A 91 -4.11 -33.50 -1.52
N ASP A 92 -3.76 -32.66 -2.50
CA ASP A 92 -2.37 -32.27 -2.77
C ASP A 92 -1.78 -31.46 -1.60
N ALA A 93 -2.59 -30.56 -1.02
CA ALA A 93 -2.20 -29.77 0.14
C ALA A 93 -1.95 -30.65 1.39
N LEU A 94 -2.80 -31.66 1.60
CA LEU A 94 -2.63 -32.61 2.70
C LEU A 94 -1.41 -33.52 2.49
N ALA A 95 -1.14 -33.94 1.25
CA ALA A 95 0.04 -34.72 0.91
C ALA A 95 1.34 -33.95 1.19
N ILE A 96 1.38 -32.65 0.90
CA ILE A 96 2.52 -31.78 1.21
C ILE A 96 2.73 -31.69 2.72
N LYS A 97 1.66 -31.47 3.49
CA LYS A 97 1.74 -31.41 4.96
C LYS A 97 2.22 -32.72 5.58
N ALA A 98 1.82 -33.86 5.02
CA ALA A 98 2.25 -35.17 5.50
C ALA A 98 3.66 -35.57 5.05
N GLY A 99 4.13 -35.04 3.92
CA GLY A 99 5.38 -35.45 3.27
C GLY A 99 6.58 -34.53 3.53
N SER A 100 6.44 -33.44 4.26
CA SER A 100 7.54 -32.50 4.53
C SER A 100 7.52 -31.95 5.95
N ASP A 101 8.53 -32.30 6.74
CA ASP A 101 8.73 -31.78 8.11
C ASP A 101 9.10 -30.29 8.12
N ALA A 102 9.62 -29.77 7.01
CA ALA A 102 9.96 -28.35 6.87
C ALA A 102 8.72 -27.44 6.72
N VAL A 103 7.57 -28.00 6.36
CA VAL A 103 6.34 -27.23 6.12
C VAL A 103 5.52 -27.20 7.42
N ARG A 104 5.56 -26.05 8.11
CA ARG A 104 4.86 -25.86 9.39
C ARG A 104 3.33 -25.97 9.25
N ASP A 105 2.77 -25.37 8.21
CA ASP A 105 1.34 -25.49 7.90
C ASP A 105 1.05 -25.28 6.42
N VAL A 106 -0.11 -25.73 5.97
CA VAL A 106 -0.59 -25.55 4.60
C VAL A 106 -2.00 -24.96 4.63
N GLY A 107 -2.17 -23.83 3.94
CA GLY A 107 -3.46 -23.22 3.67
C GLY A 107 -3.91 -23.50 2.24
N TRP A 108 -5.22 -23.56 2.02
CA TRP A 108 -5.78 -23.53 0.66
C TRP A 108 -6.79 -22.40 0.56
N GLU A 109 -6.70 -21.67 -0.55
CA GLU A 109 -7.57 -20.54 -0.85
C GLU A 109 -8.30 -20.80 -2.16
N GLY A 110 -9.63 -20.76 -2.10
CA GLY A 110 -10.48 -20.74 -3.27
C GLY A 110 -10.41 -19.39 -3.94
N PHE A 111 -9.63 -19.29 -5.01
CA PHE A 111 -9.52 -18.06 -5.80
C PHE A 111 -10.67 -17.96 -6.80
N PHE A 112 -11.60 -17.04 -6.58
CA PHE A 112 -12.70 -16.77 -7.50
C PHE A 112 -12.23 -15.87 -8.67
N PHE A 113 -11.75 -16.50 -9.75
CA PHE A 113 -11.54 -15.81 -11.03
C PHE A 113 -12.90 -15.58 -11.72
N GLY A 114 -13.52 -14.41 -11.55
CA GLY A 114 -14.82 -14.12 -12.18
C GLY A 114 -15.47 -12.80 -11.75
N ARG A 115 -16.76 -12.65 -12.08
CA ARG A 115 -17.56 -11.48 -11.69
C ARG A 115 -17.64 -11.39 -10.17
N THR A 116 -17.10 -10.32 -9.61
CA THR A 116 -17.26 -9.98 -8.19
C THR A 116 -18.74 -9.78 -7.88
N PRO A 117 -19.37 -10.64 -7.07
CA PRO A 117 -20.79 -10.54 -6.77
C PRO A 117 -21.09 -9.26 -5.98
N THR A 118 -22.33 -8.77 -6.08
CA THR A 118 -22.80 -7.72 -5.16
C THR A 118 -23.24 -8.40 -3.87
N LEU A 119 -22.54 -8.11 -2.77
CA LEU A 119 -22.90 -8.59 -1.45
C LEU A 119 -24.02 -7.72 -0.89
N LYS A 120 -25.09 -8.33 -0.40
CA LYS A 120 -26.19 -7.60 0.26
C LYS A 120 -26.36 -8.15 1.66
N TYR A 121 -26.41 -7.26 2.65
CA TYR A 121 -26.73 -7.61 4.03
C TYR A 121 -27.65 -6.53 4.61
N GLY A 122 -28.88 -6.92 4.98
CA GLY A 122 -29.90 -5.97 5.40
C GLY A 122 -30.20 -4.92 4.33
N SER A 123 -30.13 -3.64 4.70
CA SER A 123 -30.27 -2.49 3.78
C SER A 123 -29.00 -2.12 3.03
N GLU A 124 -27.86 -2.71 3.38
CA GLU A 124 -26.56 -2.37 2.81
C GLU A 124 -26.23 -3.26 1.60
N SER A 125 -25.75 -2.62 0.53
CA SER A 125 -25.38 -3.30 -0.71
C SER A 125 -23.96 -2.91 -1.11
N TYR A 126 -23.04 -3.87 -1.04
CA TYR A 126 -21.65 -3.71 -1.45
C TYR A 126 -21.44 -4.28 -2.85
N LYS A 127 -21.24 -3.40 -3.83
CA LYS A 127 -20.95 -3.80 -5.21
C LYS A 127 -19.49 -4.23 -5.32
N GLN A 128 -19.24 -5.27 -6.12
CA GLN A 128 -17.91 -5.85 -6.33
C GLN A 128 -17.26 -6.42 -5.05
N GLY A 129 -18.03 -7.20 -4.29
CA GLY A 129 -17.50 -7.94 -3.16
C GLY A 129 -16.44 -8.95 -3.58
N ARG A 130 -15.26 -8.89 -2.96
CA ARG A 130 -14.23 -9.92 -3.09
C ARG A 130 -14.51 -10.99 -2.04
N ILE A 131 -15.06 -12.12 -2.46
CA ILE A 131 -15.24 -13.30 -1.60
C ILE A 131 -14.02 -14.20 -1.79
N ARG A 132 -13.45 -14.67 -0.69
CA ARG A 132 -12.36 -15.65 -0.68
C ARG A 132 -12.75 -16.78 0.26
N GLY A 133 -12.69 -18.01 -0.22
CA GLY A 133 -12.88 -19.19 0.62
C GLY A 133 -11.53 -19.62 1.15
N VAL A 134 -11.32 -19.63 2.46
CA VAL A 134 -10.01 -19.93 3.07
C VAL A 134 -10.12 -21.13 4.00
N SER A 135 -9.03 -21.88 4.15
CA SER A 135 -8.93 -22.94 5.16
C SER A 135 -8.77 -22.36 6.58
N PRO A 136 -9.08 -23.11 7.64
CA PRO A 136 -8.85 -22.66 9.02
C PRO A 136 -7.37 -22.36 9.35
N SER A 137 -6.45 -22.94 8.57
CA SER A 137 -5.00 -22.72 8.65
C SER A 137 -4.52 -21.46 7.93
N TYR A 138 -5.41 -20.70 7.27
CA TYR A 138 -5.07 -19.47 6.58
C TYR A 138 -4.86 -18.34 7.59
N ALA A 139 -3.63 -17.81 7.66
CA ALA A 139 -3.20 -16.73 8.55
C ALA A 139 -2.70 -15.53 7.77
#